data_AF-A0A1M6NKI7-F1
#
_entry.id   AF-A0A1M6NKI7-F1
#
_cell.length_a   1.000
_cell.length_b   1.000
_cell.length_c   1.000
_cell.angle_alpha   90.00
_cell.angle_beta   90.00
_cell.angle_gamma   90.00
#
_symmetry.space_group_name_H-M   'P 1'
#
loop_
_entity.id
_entity.type
_entity.pdbx_description
1 polymer ?
#
loop_
_entity_poly.entity_id
_entity_poly.type
_entity_poly.pdbx_seq_one_letter_code
_entity_poly.pdbx_strand_id
1 'polypeptide(L)'
;MAEIGVVHGRFQILHLKHMEYLLAAKMRCSRLYIGITHPDDLYLGGLEADRHGIRKSDNPLTYLERYEMIHDALVDFGVRREEFEIVPFPITRPEYIFEYAPKDATYFMSVYDSWGEIKCEMLKSMGADVDVLWRKSEEEKGVTGTDVRTAIALGRDWQQMVPRTVYDYILKNGIDQRIKDNAVFTG
;
A
#
# COMPACT_ATOMS: atom_id res chain seq x y z
N MET A 1 -18.31 6.14 -13.52
CA MET A 1 -16.99 6.69 -13.20
C MET A 1 -17.19 7.60 -12.00
N ALA A 2 -16.53 7.33 -10.88
CA ALA A 2 -16.61 8.17 -9.69
C ALA A 2 -15.85 9.47 -9.90
N GLU A 3 -16.21 10.53 -9.17
CA GLU A 3 -15.43 11.78 -9.20
C GLU A 3 -14.12 11.60 -8.44
N ILE A 4 -14.22 11.12 -7.19
CA ILE A 4 -13.09 10.85 -6.31
C ILE A 4 -13.07 9.36 -5.96
N GLY A 5 -11.91 8.74 -6.15
CA GLY A 5 -11.62 7.38 -5.70
C GLY A 5 -10.63 7.40 -4.54
N VAL A 6 -10.75 6.44 -3.61
CA VAL A 6 -9.76 6.20 -2.56
C VAL A 6 -9.30 4.76 -2.63
N VAL A 7 -7.99 4.55 -2.57
CA VAL A 7 -7.35 3.24 -2.36
C VAL A 7 -6.41 3.37 -1.18
N HIS A 8 -6.07 2.25 -0.53
CA HIS A 8 -5.08 2.28 0.52
C HIS A 8 -4.24 0.99 0.58
N GLY A 9 -3.04 1.10 1.16
CA GLY A 9 -2.11 -0.01 1.32
C GLY A 9 -0.90 0.38 2.18
N ARG A 10 -0.13 -0.62 2.65
CA ARG A 10 1.10 -0.34 3.42
C ARG A 10 2.27 0.07 2.54
N PHE A 11 2.36 -0.52 1.34
CA PHE A 11 3.42 -0.29 0.35
C PHE A 11 4.84 -0.50 0.87
N GLN A 12 5.07 -1.61 1.59
CA GLN A 12 6.35 -2.02 2.19
C GLN A 12 6.94 -3.25 1.46
N ILE A 13 7.28 -3.25 0.18
CA ILE A 13 7.53 -2.14 -0.75
C ILE A 13 6.38 -2.06 -1.77
N LEU A 14 6.28 -0.95 -2.51
CA LEU A 14 5.41 -0.86 -3.69
C LEU A 14 5.86 -1.89 -4.75
N HIS A 15 4.92 -2.66 -5.30
CA HIS A 15 5.22 -3.73 -6.27
C HIS A 15 4.20 -3.74 -7.41
N LEU A 16 4.45 -4.51 -8.47
CA LEU A 16 3.62 -4.46 -9.68
C LEU A 16 2.14 -4.81 -9.43
N LYS A 17 1.83 -5.70 -8.47
CA LYS A 17 0.44 -5.96 -8.06
C LYS A 17 -0.23 -4.79 -7.34
N HIS A 18 0.53 -3.96 -6.63
CA HIS A 18 -0.01 -2.69 -6.14
C HIS A 18 -0.27 -1.74 -7.31
N MET A 19 0.61 -1.66 -8.31
CA MET A 19 0.36 -0.82 -9.49
C MET A 19 -0.88 -1.26 -10.27
N GLU A 20 -1.10 -2.56 -10.45
CA GLU A 20 -2.34 -3.11 -11.03
C GLU A 20 -3.58 -2.59 -10.29
N TYR A 21 -3.52 -2.62 -8.95
CA TYR A 21 -4.59 -2.11 -8.09
C TYR A 21 -4.80 -0.58 -8.20
N LEU A 22 -3.73 0.20 -8.08
CA LEU A 22 -3.79 1.67 -8.17
C LEU A 22 -4.33 2.11 -9.53
N LEU A 23 -3.88 1.50 -10.62
CA LEU A 23 -4.31 1.84 -11.98
C LEU A 23 -5.75 1.39 -12.24
N ALA A 24 -6.17 0.23 -11.74
CA ALA A 24 -7.56 -0.22 -11.85
C ALA A 24 -8.54 0.72 -11.15
N ALA A 25 -8.17 1.26 -9.98
CA ALA A 25 -8.94 2.29 -9.30
C ALA A 25 -8.89 3.62 -10.06
N LYS A 26 -7.73 4.03 -10.58
CA LYS A 26 -7.59 5.27 -11.36
C LYS A 26 -8.45 5.26 -12.62
N MET A 27 -8.62 4.12 -13.27
CA MET A 27 -9.51 3.97 -14.44
C MET A 27 -10.99 4.14 -14.09
N ARG A 28 -11.37 4.08 -12.81
CA ARG A 28 -12.75 4.20 -12.33
C ARG A 28 -13.06 5.56 -11.71
N CYS A 29 -12.07 6.44 -11.55
CA CYS A 29 -12.25 7.77 -10.96
C CYS A 29 -11.49 8.90 -11.69
N SER A 30 -11.99 10.13 -11.57
CA SER A 30 -11.30 11.31 -12.09
C SER A 30 -10.04 11.62 -11.28
N ARG A 31 -10.15 11.67 -9.94
CA ARG A 31 -9.05 11.91 -9.02
C ARG A 31 -8.90 10.76 -8.01
N LEU A 32 -7.67 10.28 -7.80
CA LEU A 32 -7.38 9.15 -6.92
C LEU A 32 -6.63 9.59 -5.65
N TYR A 33 -7.16 9.31 -4.48
CA TYR A 33 -6.46 9.41 -3.20
C TYR A 33 -5.84 8.06 -2.85
N ILE A 34 -4.57 8.08 -2.49
CA ILE A 34 -3.79 6.88 -2.17
C ILE A 34 -3.36 6.96 -0.71
N GLY A 35 -4.06 6.22 0.12
CA GLY A 35 -3.83 6.12 1.54
C GLY A 35 -2.67 5.19 1.88
N ILE A 36 -1.61 5.74 2.49
CA ILE A 36 -0.53 4.95 3.07
C ILE A 36 -0.95 4.55 4.49
N THR A 37 -1.22 3.26 4.68
CA THR A 37 -1.53 2.72 6.00
C THR A 37 -0.28 2.56 6.85
N HIS A 38 -0.45 2.56 8.18
CA HIS A 38 0.65 2.59 9.14
C HIS A 38 1.63 3.74 8.83
N PRO A 39 1.16 5.00 8.82
CA PRO A 39 1.99 6.13 8.42
C PRO A 39 3.14 6.40 9.40
N ASP A 40 2.99 6.08 10.69
CA ASP A 40 4.05 6.16 11.68
C ASP A 40 4.08 4.93 12.62
N ASP A 41 5.15 4.82 13.41
CA ASP A 41 5.40 3.71 14.34
C ASP A 41 4.36 3.60 15.47
N LEU A 42 3.56 4.65 15.73
CA LEU A 42 2.51 4.62 16.75
C LEU A 42 1.28 3.82 16.30
N TYR A 43 1.19 3.47 15.02
CA TYR A 43 0.08 2.66 14.47
C TYR A 43 0.36 1.15 14.48
N LEU A 44 1.54 0.72 14.93
CA LEU A 44 1.89 -0.70 15.07
C LEU A 44 1.09 -1.33 16.23
N GLY A 45 0.22 -2.31 15.93
CA GLY A 45 -0.40 -3.17 16.95
C GLY A 45 -1.82 -2.82 17.41
N GLY A 46 -2.60 -2.06 16.64
CA GLY A 46 -3.94 -1.63 17.06
C GLY A 46 -5.04 -2.71 17.02
N LEU A 47 -4.92 -3.76 16.20
CA LEU A 47 -5.96 -4.77 16.00
C LEU A 47 -5.34 -6.18 15.93
N GLU A 48 -5.83 -7.12 16.76
CA GLU A 48 -5.35 -8.52 16.82
C GLU A 48 -5.38 -9.24 15.46
N ALA A 49 -6.21 -8.76 14.53
CA ALA A 49 -6.34 -9.32 13.19
C ALA A 49 -5.21 -8.90 12.23
N ASP A 50 -4.46 -7.82 12.49
CA ASP A 50 -3.34 -7.42 11.62
C ASP A 50 -2.05 -8.17 11.99
N ARG A 51 -1.98 -9.42 11.53
CA ARG A 51 -0.83 -10.33 11.82
C ARG A 51 0.46 -9.91 11.14
N HIS A 52 0.40 -9.03 10.15
CA HIS A 52 1.54 -8.57 9.38
C HIS A 52 1.80 -7.11 9.71
N GLY A 53 3.05 -6.63 9.71
CA GLY A 53 3.30 -5.20 9.92
C GLY A 53 3.47 -4.81 11.38
N ILE A 54 3.72 -5.76 12.29
CA ILE A 54 4.04 -5.48 13.70
C ILE A 54 5.55 -5.32 13.89
N ARG A 55 6.37 -6.01 13.09
CA ARG A 55 7.83 -6.02 13.25
C ARG A 55 8.47 -4.89 12.43
N LYS A 56 9.64 -4.42 12.88
CA LYS A 56 10.48 -3.51 12.07
C LYS A 56 10.85 -4.10 10.71
N SER A 57 11.07 -5.41 10.63
CA SER A 57 11.34 -6.11 9.37
C SER A 57 10.14 -6.14 8.41
N ASP A 58 8.92 -5.92 8.90
CA ASP A 58 7.73 -5.78 8.06
C ASP A 58 7.57 -4.36 7.50
N ASN A 59 8.17 -3.37 8.15
CA ASN A 59 8.05 -1.94 7.82
C ASN A 59 9.43 -1.26 7.67
N PRO A 60 10.27 -1.70 6.73
CA PRO A 60 11.61 -1.13 6.57
C PRO A 60 11.63 0.30 6.01
N LEU A 61 10.53 0.76 5.42
CA LEU A 61 10.42 2.10 4.83
C LEU A 61 9.59 3.05 5.71
N THR A 62 10.01 4.30 5.73
CA THR A 62 9.28 5.42 6.32
C THR A 62 8.04 5.79 5.48
N TYR A 63 7.18 6.66 6.01
CA TYR A 63 6.10 7.26 5.21
C TYR A 63 6.63 8.01 3.98
N LEU A 64 7.65 8.85 4.15
CA LEU A 64 8.18 9.67 3.08
C LEU A 64 8.79 8.82 1.95
N GLU A 65 9.55 7.78 2.30
CA GLU A 65 10.11 6.86 1.30
C GLU A 65 9.00 6.16 0.48
N ARG A 66 7.89 5.79 1.14
CA ARG A 66 6.72 5.22 0.45
C ARG A 66 5.99 6.24 -0.42
N TYR A 67 5.86 7.47 0.06
CA TYR A 67 5.28 8.58 -0.70
C TYR A 67 6.04 8.79 -2.01
N GLU A 68 7.36 8.96 -1.93
CA GLU A 68 8.21 9.25 -3.09
C GLU A 68 8.17 8.09 -4.11
N MET A 69 8.24 6.85 -3.64
CA MET A 69 8.11 5.68 -4.51
C MET A 69 6.77 5.60 -5.25
N ILE A 70 5.65 5.84 -4.54
CA ILE A 70 4.31 5.80 -5.16
C ILE A 70 4.17 6.94 -6.17
N HIS A 71 4.62 8.13 -5.80
CA HIS A 71 4.61 9.31 -6.66
C HIS A 71 5.36 9.03 -7.97
N ASP A 72 6.62 8.62 -7.88
CA ASP A 72 7.47 8.42 -9.06
C ASP A 72 6.98 7.25 -9.92
N ALA A 73 6.49 6.18 -9.31
CA ALA A 73 5.92 5.05 -10.04
C ALA A 73 4.65 5.42 -10.81
N LEU A 74 3.77 6.25 -10.25
CA LEU A 74 2.54 6.65 -10.96
C LEU A 74 2.82 7.61 -12.11
N VAL A 75 3.73 8.55 -11.92
CA VAL A 75 4.15 9.48 -12.97
C VAL A 75 4.83 8.71 -14.12
N ASP A 76 5.70 7.75 -13.81
CA ASP A 76 6.35 6.87 -14.80
C ASP A 76 5.33 6.02 -15.58
N PHE A 77 4.25 5.58 -14.94
CA PHE A 77 3.14 4.87 -15.57
C PHE A 77 2.14 5.80 -16.29
N GLY A 78 2.43 7.10 -16.39
CA GLY A 78 1.66 8.05 -17.18
C GLY A 78 0.44 8.65 -16.49
N VAL A 79 0.29 8.47 -15.17
CA VAL A 79 -0.76 9.16 -14.39
C VAL A 79 -0.29 10.58 -14.09
N ARG A 80 -1.09 11.58 -14.46
CA ARG A 80 -0.70 12.99 -14.25
C ARG A 80 -0.75 13.32 -12.76
N ARG A 81 0.19 14.15 -12.28
CA ARG A 81 0.32 14.49 -10.86
C ARG A 81 -0.95 15.11 -10.28
N GLU A 82 -1.69 15.87 -11.07
CA GLU A 82 -2.92 16.54 -10.65
C GLU A 82 -4.10 15.56 -10.46
N GLU A 83 -3.96 14.34 -10.99
CA GLU A 83 -5.01 13.32 -10.95
C GLU A 83 -4.92 12.39 -9.74
N PHE A 84 -3.93 12.58 -8.86
CA PHE A 84 -3.83 11.82 -7.63
C PHE A 84 -3.29 12.63 -6.46
N GLU A 85 -3.55 12.14 -5.25
CA GLU A 85 -2.93 12.63 -4.01
C GLU A 85 -2.53 11.44 -3.13
N ILE A 86 -1.46 11.59 -2.34
CA ILE A 86 -0.98 10.55 -1.44
C ILE A 86 -1.10 11.07 -0.01
N VAL A 87 -1.83 10.35 0.83
CA VAL A 87 -2.21 10.80 2.18
C VAL A 87 -1.95 9.72 3.22
N PRO A 88 -1.77 10.08 4.51
CA PRO A 88 -1.86 9.10 5.59
C PRO A 88 -3.22 8.40 5.61
N PHE A 89 -3.24 7.12 5.97
CA PHE A 89 -4.48 6.36 6.13
C PHE A 89 -4.46 5.57 7.44
N PRO A 90 -4.95 6.17 8.55
CA PRO A 90 -4.85 5.58 9.88
C PRO A 90 -5.86 4.43 10.05
N ILE A 91 -5.61 3.29 9.41
CA ILE A 91 -6.54 2.13 9.41
C ILE A 91 -6.82 1.59 10.82
N THR A 92 -5.90 1.76 11.76
CA THR A 92 -6.04 1.35 13.17
C THR A 92 -6.68 2.42 14.06
N ARG A 93 -6.92 3.63 13.53
CA ARG A 93 -7.71 4.70 14.15
C ARG A 93 -8.72 5.24 13.13
N PRO A 94 -9.69 4.40 12.72
CA PRO A 94 -10.58 4.68 11.60
C PRO A 94 -11.34 6.00 11.74
N GLU A 95 -11.61 6.45 12.96
CA GLU A 95 -12.25 7.73 13.26
C GLU A 95 -11.53 8.95 12.65
N TYR A 96 -10.25 8.84 12.29
CA TYR A 96 -9.48 9.91 11.64
C TYR A 96 -9.36 9.75 10.12
N ILE A 97 -9.89 8.69 9.49
CA ILE A 97 -9.73 8.47 8.05
C ILE A 97 -10.26 9.66 7.24
N PHE A 98 -11.41 10.22 7.63
CA PHE A 98 -12.03 11.32 6.90
C PHE A 98 -11.36 12.69 7.10
N GLU A 99 -10.38 12.80 8.01
CA GLU A 99 -9.50 13.97 8.09
C GLU A 99 -8.46 13.99 6.96
N TYR A 100 -8.15 12.82 6.39
CA TYR A 100 -7.12 12.66 5.35
C TYR A 100 -7.68 12.27 3.99
N ALA A 101 -8.80 11.57 3.94
CA ALA A 101 -9.44 11.09 2.72
C ALA A 101 -10.90 11.61 2.61
N PRO A 102 -11.36 12.03 1.42
CA PRO A 102 -12.70 12.58 1.27
C PRO A 102 -13.79 11.56 1.62
N LYS A 103 -14.75 11.98 2.45
CA LYS A 103 -15.89 11.13 2.86
C LYS A 103 -16.84 10.81 1.70
N ASP A 104 -16.97 11.75 0.76
CA ASP A 104 -17.80 11.66 -0.45
C ASP A 104 -17.02 11.05 -1.64
N ALA A 105 -16.18 10.06 -1.37
CA ALA A 105 -15.44 9.29 -2.37
C ALA A 105 -15.88 7.82 -2.40
N THR A 106 -15.62 7.15 -3.53
CA THR A 106 -15.71 5.70 -3.62
C THR A 106 -14.40 5.07 -3.14
N TYR A 107 -14.46 4.28 -2.08
CA TYR A 107 -13.35 3.53 -1.51
C TYR A 107 -13.23 2.20 -2.23
N PHE A 108 -12.28 2.13 -3.15
CA PHE A 108 -11.97 0.91 -3.88
C PHE A 108 -11.21 -0.05 -2.97
N MET A 109 -11.60 -1.32 -2.98
CA MET A 109 -11.03 -2.36 -2.14
C MET A 109 -10.63 -3.58 -2.96
N SER A 110 -9.48 -4.16 -2.62
CA SER A 110 -9.10 -5.53 -3.02
C SER A 110 -9.19 -6.44 -1.81
N VAL A 111 -9.99 -7.51 -1.89
CA VAL A 111 -10.19 -8.43 -0.78
C VAL A 111 -9.53 -9.77 -1.09
N TYR A 112 -8.63 -10.19 -0.20
CA TYR A 112 -7.86 -11.44 -0.31
C TYR A 112 -8.04 -12.39 0.87
N ASP A 113 -8.47 -11.85 2.01
CA ASP A 113 -8.51 -12.53 3.30
C ASP A 113 -9.63 -11.93 4.17
N SER A 114 -9.83 -12.49 5.36
CA SER A 114 -10.82 -11.99 6.33
C SER A 114 -10.53 -10.55 6.76
N TRP A 115 -9.27 -10.11 6.74
CA TRP A 115 -8.90 -8.73 7.08
C TRP A 115 -9.37 -7.74 6.01
N GLY A 116 -9.32 -8.13 4.73
CA GLY A 116 -9.96 -7.40 3.63
C GLY A 116 -11.45 -7.17 3.88
N GLU A 117 -12.17 -8.21 4.29
CA GLU A 117 -13.61 -8.10 4.59
C GLU A 117 -13.89 -7.22 5.82
N ILE A 118 -13.09 -7.36 6.89
CA ILE A 118 -13.21 -6.50 8.09
C ILE A 118 -13.05 -5.02 7.72
N LYS A 119 -12.08 -4.68 6.87
CA LYS A 119 -11.88 -3.29 6.42
C LYS A 119 -13.05 -2.77 5.58
N CYS A 120 -13.64 -3.61 4.72
CA CYS A 120 -14.82 -3.24 3.96
C CYS A 120 -15.99 -2.90 4.90
N GLU A 121 -16.28 -3.76 5.87
CA GLU A 121 -17.37 -3.53 6.82
C GLU A 121 -17.10 -2.32 7.73
N MET A 122 -15.85 -2.13 8.16
CA MET A 122 -15.43 -0.95 8.91
C MET A 122 -15.71 0.34 8.11
N LEU A 123 -15.25 0.44 6.87
CA LEU A 123 -15.49 1.62 6.02
C LEU A 123 -16.98 1.87 5.78
N LYS A 124 -17.76 0.81 5.48
CA LYS A 124 -19.22 0.92 5.31
C LYS A 124 -19.91 1.43 6.57
N SER A 125 -19.52 0.92 7.74
CA SER A 125 -20.10 1.35 9.03
C SER A 125 -19.83 2.82 9.36
N MET A 126 -18.77 3.40 8.81
CA MET A 126 -18.47 4.83 8.89
C MET A 126 -19.22 5.67 7.85
N GLY A 127 -19.99 5.03 6.97
CA GLY A 127 -20.76 5.66 5.90
C GLY A 127 -19.96 5.95 4.63
N ALA A 128 -18.82 5.28 4.41
CA ALA A 128 -18.10 5.35 3.14
C ALA A 128 -18.79 4.50 2.07
N ASP A 129 -18.78 4.98 0.82
CA ASP A 129 -19.12 4.17 -0.35
C ASP A 129 -17.96 3.21 -0.64
N VAL A 130 -18.21 1.90 -0.70
CA VAL A 130 -17.17 0.87 -0.86
C VAL A 130 -17.44 0.05 -2.11
N ASP A 131 -16.48 0.05 -3.03
CA ASP A 131 -16.50 -0.77 -4.25
C ASP A 131 -15.35 -1.80 -4.25
N VAL A 132 -15.69 -3.08 -4.32
CA VAL A 132 -14.71 -4.16 -4.31
C VAL A 132 -14.30 -4.49 -5.75
N LEU A 133 -13.08 -4.06 -6.13
CA LEU A 133 -12.55 -4.28 -7.48
C LEU A 133 -12.40 -5.76 -7.82
N TRP A 134 -11.98 -6.56 -6.84
CA TRP A 134 -11.92 -8.01 -6.94
C TRP A 134 -11.88 -8.67 -5.57
N ARG A 135 -12.45 -9.87 -5.53
CA ARG A 135 -12.22 -10.88 -4.49
C ARG A 135 -11.36 -11.98 -5.10
N LYS A 136 -10.19 -12.22 -4.51
CA LYS A 136 -9.23 -13.23 -4.98
C LYS A 136 -8.79 -14.05 -3.77
N SER A 137 -8.37 -15.29 -3.96
CA SER A 137 -7.75 -16.06 -2.87
C SER A 137 -6.32 -15.56 -2.60
N GLU A 138 -5.71 -16.01 -1.49
CA GLU A 138 -4.32 -15.65 -1.18
C GLU A 138 -3.34 -16.16 -2.25
N GLU A 139 -3.62 -17.33 -2.83
CA GLU A 139 -2.81 -17.94 -3.89
C GLU A 139 -2.82 -17.11 -5.19
N GLU A 140 -3.90 -16.34 -5.42
CA GLU A 140 -4.08 -15.49 -6.59
C GLU A 140 -3.48 -14.09 -6.42
N LYS A 141 -2.93 -13.77 -5.25
CA LYS A 141 -2.37 -12.45 -4.91
C LYS A 141 -1.14 -12.10 -5.76
N GLY A 142 -0.44 -13.12 -6.25
CA GLY A 142 0.80 -12.96 -7.01
C GLY A 142 1.92 -12.41 -6.11
N VAL A 143 2.74 -11.52 -6.66
CA VAL A 143 3.83 -10.86 -5.91
C VAL A 143 3.27 -10.07 -4.72
N THR A 144 3.83 -10.33 -3.54
CA THR A 144 3.57 -9.57 -2.32
C THR A 144 4.79 -8.77 -1.86
N GLY A 145 4.58 -7.77 -1.00
CA GLY A 145 5.67 -7.03 -0.36
C GLY A 145 6.61 -7.94 0.42
N THR A 146 6.10 -9.01 1.05
CA THR A 146 6.93 -9.98 1.77
C THR A 146 7.86 -10.73 0.81
N ASP A 147 7.38 -11.11 -0.37
CA ASP A 147 8.21 -11.79 -1.37
C ASP A 147 9.36 -10.89 -1.82
N VAL A 148 9.07 -9.60 -2.08
CA VAL A 148 10.08 -8.61 -2.47
C VAL A 148 11.12 -8.44 -1.36
N ARG A 149 10.69 -8.18 -0.12
CA ARG A 149 11.62 -8.02 1.03
C ARG A 149 12.47 -9.27 1.26
N THR A 150 11.87 -10.47 1.10
CA THR A 150 12.59 -11.75 1.23
C THR A 150 13.62 -11.92 0.12
N ALA A 151 13.28 -11.61 -1.13
CA ALA A 151 14.23 -11.68 -2.24
C ALA A 151 15.43 -10.74 -2.02
N ILE A 152 15.18 -9.50 -1.57
CA ILE A 152 16.23 -8.53 -1.20
C ILE A 152 17.12 -9.09 -0.09
N ALA A 153 16.52 -9.58 1.01
CA ALA A 153 17.25 -10.11 2.15
C ALA A 153 18.15 -11.30 1.79
N LEU A 154 17.68 -12.15 0.86
CA LEU A 154 18.42 -13.33 0.37
C LEU A 154 19.37 -13.02 -0.79
N GLY A 155 19.49 -11.76 -1.22
CA GLY A 155 20.33 -11.37 -2.37
C GLY A 155 19.87 -11.96 -3.71
N ARG A 156 18.59 -12.32 -3.83
CA ARG A 156 17.98 -12.82 -5.07
C ARG A 156 17.55 -11.66 -5.97
N ASP A 157 17.34 -11.93 -7.25
CA ASP A 157 16.78 -10.92 -8.16
C ASP A 157 15.30 -10.66 -7.82
N TRP A 158 14.95 -9.38 -7.74
CA TRP A 158 13.63 -8.86 -7.43
C TRP A 158 13.21 -7.72 -8.37
N GLN A 159 14.04 -7.37 -9.36
CA GLN A 159 13.80 -6.24 -10.26
C GLN A 159 12.48 -6.38 -11.03
N GLN A 160 12.13 -7.61 -11.43
CA GLN A 160 10.90 -7.92 -12.17
C GLN A 160 9.63 -7.89 -11.30
N MET A 161 9.77 -7.72 -9.98
CA MET A 161 8.63 -7.72 -9.05
C MET A 161 8.06 -6.31 -8.82
N VAL A 162 8.81 -5.27 -9.20
CA VAL A 162 8.51 -3.88 -8.89
C VAL A 162 8.61 -2.99 -10.15
N PRO A 163 8.01 -1.79 -10.14
CA PRO A 163 8.34 -0.76 -11.12
C PRO A 163 9.84 -0.44 -11.16
N ARG A 164 10.34 -0.04 -12.34
CA ARG A 164 11.76 0.31 -12.50
C ARG A 164 12.17 1.47 -11.58
N THR A 165 11.32 2.49 -11.47
CA THR A 165 11.51 3.63 -10.56
C THR A 165 11.65 3.21 -9.11
N VAL A 166 10.85 2.23 -8.66
CA VAL A 166 10.94 1.67 -7.30
C VAL A 166 12.26 0.93 -7.12
N TYR A 167 12.67 0.10 -8.09
CA TYR A 167 13.94 -0.61 -8.02
C TYR A 167 15.12 0.36 -7.85
N ASP A 168 15.19 1.38 -8.71
CA ASP A 168 16.26 2.37 -8.68
C ASP A 168 16.22 3.21 -7.39
N TYR A 169 15.02 3.58 -6.90
CA TYR A 169 14.84 4.33 -5.65
C TYR A 169 15.37 3.56 -4.44
N ILE A 170 15.03 2.27 -4.32
CA ILE A 170 15.46 1.41 -3.20
C ILE A 170 16.98 1.31 -3.14
N LEU A 171 17.64 1.08 -4.28
CA LEU A 171 19.11 0.99 -4.34
C LEU A 171 19.77 2.34 -4.06
N LYS A 172 19.28 3.42 -4.66
CA LYS A 172 19.83 4.78 -4.48
C LYS A 172 19.82 5.22 -3.03
N ASN A 173 18.79 4.85 -2.28
CA ASN A 173 18.61 5.25 -0.88
C ASN A 173 19.13 4.21 0.14
N GLY A 174 19.82 3.15 -0.30
CA GLY A 174 20.38 2.11 0.56
C GLY A 174 19.34 1.33 1.36
N ILE A 175 18.10 1.27 0.88
CA ILE A 175 16.98 0.60 1.56
C ILE A 175 17.15 -0.92 1.44
N ASP A 176 17.76 -1.42 0.36
CA ASP A 176 18.05 -2.83 0.20
C ASP A 176 19.02 -3.34 1.29
N GLN A 177 20.03 -2.54 1.63
CA GLN A 177 20.95 -2.85 2.71
C GLN A 177 20.25 -2.82 4.06
N ARG A 178 19.41 -1.81 4.30
CA ARG A 178 18.58 -1.73 5.52
C ARG A 178 17.69 -2.97 5.70
N ILE A 179 17.11 -3.48 4.60
CA ILE A 179 16.30 -4.70 4.62
C ILE A 179 17.14 -5.94 4.97
N LYS A 180 18.34 -6.07 4.37
CA LYS A 180 19.28 -7.16 4.69
C LYS A 180 19.68 -7.12 6.17
N ASP A 181 20.04 -5.95 6.68
CA ASP A 181 20.44 -5.78 8.08
C ASP A 181 19.30 -6.17 9.04
N ASN A 182 18.07 -5.71 8.76
CA ASN A 182 16.89 -6.05 9.57
C ASN A 182 16.57 -7.57 9.56
N ALA A 183 16.91 -8.29 8.50
CA ALA A 183 16.68 -9.74 8.42
C ALA A 183 17.66 -10.52 9.32
N VAL A 184 18.92 -10.08 9.41
CA VAL A 184 19.96 -10.73 10.22
C VAL A 184 19.63 -10.71 11.72
N PHE A 185 18.99 -9.66 12.21
CA PHE A 185 18.58 -9.55 13.63
C PHE A 185 17.32 -10.34 14.00
N THR A 186 16.72 -11.08 13.06
CA THR A 186 15.47 -11.82 13.26
C THR A 186 15.60 -13.34 13.10
N GLY A 187 16.79 -13.84 12.75
CA GLY A 187 17.13 -15.27 12.74
C GLY A 187 17.86 -15.66 14.01
#